data_AF-A0A0V0S635-F1
#
_entry.id   AF-A0A0V0S635-F1
#
_cell.length_a   1.000
_cell.length_b   1.000
_cell.length_c   1.000
_cell.angle_alpha   90.00
_cell.angle_beta   90.00
_cell.angle_gamma   90.00
#
_symmetry.space_group_name_H-M   'P 1'
#
loop_
_entity.id
_entity.type
_entity.pdbx_description
1 polymer ?
#
loop_
_entity_poly.entity_id
_entity_poly.type
_entity_poly.pdbx_seq_one_letter_code
_entity_poly.pdbx_strand_id
1 'polypeptide(L)' 'MGILSCGTIRPNRLRGCPPLSEKDLKSSGRGAYDSRTDAENGIIAVAWYDNRHVLPTSTYIGVKPKTTVTRWEDRQ' A
#
# COMPACT_ATOMS: atom_id res chain seq x y z
N MET A 1 23.44 -10.11 2.58
CA MET A 1 22.30 -9.16 2.44
C MET A 1 21.96 -9.10 0.96
N GLY A 2 20.73 -9.46 0.60
CA GLY A 2 20.28 -9.51 -0.80
C GLY A 2 19.86 -8.14 -1.33
N ILE A 3 19.45 -8.11 -2.60
CA ILE A 3 18.83 -6.92 -3.21
C ILE A 3 17.40 -6.81 -2.69
N LEU A 4 17.07 -5.67 -2.10
CA LEU A 4 15.71 -5.36 -1.63
C LEU A 4 14.98 -4.55 -2.68
N SER A 5 13.65 -4.66 -2.71
CA SER A 5 12.82 -4.01 -3.72
C SER A 5 11.59 -3.34 -3.11
N CYS A 6 11.19 -2.25 -3.75
CA CYS A 6 9.93 -1.56 -3.53
C CYS A 6 9.35 -1.24 -4.92
N GLY A 7 8.06 -1.50 -5.12
CA GLY A 7 7.42 -1.24 -6.39
C GLY A 7 5.91 -1.28 -6.28
N THR A 8 5.21 -0.97 -7.36
CA THR A 8 3.75 -1.07 -7.44
C THR A 8 3.34 -2.26 -8.27
N ILE A 9 2.26 -2.93 -7.86
CA ILE A 9 1.69 -4.06 -8.59
C ILE A 9 0.26 -3.77 -9.06
N ARG A 10 -0.21 -4.55 -10.04
CA ARG A 10 -1.61 -4.53 -10.44
C ARG A 10 -2.46 -5.36 -9.46
N PRO A 11 -3.72 -4.97 -9.19
CA PRO A 11 -4.60 -5.71 -8.27
C PRO A 11 -4.76 -7.19 -8.61
N ASN A 12 -4.76 -7.54 -9.90
CA ASN A 12 -4.90 -8.92 -10.37
C ASN A 12 -3.69 -9.84 -10.07
N ARG A 13 -2.65 -9.35 -9.39
CA ARG A 13 -1.47 -10.11 -8.96
C ARG A 13 -1.61 -10.70 -7.54
N LEU A 14 -2.57 -10.24 -6.73
CA LEU A 14 -2.81 -10.74 -5.36
C LEU A 14 -3.91 -11.82 -5.33
N ARG A 15 -3.78 -12.85 -6.19
CA ARG A 15 -4.82 -13.89 -6.38
C ARG A 15 -5.19 -14.55 -5.05
N GLY A 16 -6.47 -14.53 -4.67
CA GLY A 16 -6.99 -15.17 -3.46
C GLY A 16 -6.75 -14.40 -2.16
N CYS A 17 -5.96 -13.31 -2.19
CA CYS A 17 -5.74 -12.45 -1.04
C CYS A 17 -5.94 -10.98 -1.41
N PRO A 18 -7.14 -10.59 -1.88
CA PRO A 18 -7.38 -9.21 -2.26
C PRO A 18 -7.28 -8.31 -1.01
N PRO A 19 -6.64 -7.15 -1.13
CA PRO A 19 -6.77 -6.10 -0.13
C PRO A 19 -8.16 -5.44 -0.24
N LEU A 20 -8.46 -4.51 0.67
CA LEU A 20 -9.67 -3.69 0.57
C LEU A 20 -9.82 -3.03 -0.80
N SER A 21 -11.07 -2.91 -1.26
CA SER A 21 -11.35 -2.30 -2.55
C SER A 21 -11.10 -0.79 -2.53
N GLU A 22 -10.96 -0.19 -3.71
CA GLU A 22 -10.87 1.27 -3.82
C GLU A 22 -12.08 1.98 -3.19
N LYS A 23 -13.27 1.37 -3.28
CA LYS A 23 -14.49 1.93 -2.69
C LYS A 23 -14.42 1.96 -1.16
N ASP A 24 -13.94 0.87 -0.55
CA ASP A 24 -13.87 0.73 0.91
C ASP A 24 -12.75 1.61 1.51
N LEU A 25 -11.64 1.76 0.80
CA LEU A 25 -10.58 2.66 1.22
C LEU A 25 -10.96 4.12 1.02
N LYS A 26 -11.65 4.44 -0.08
CA LYS A 26 -12.17 5.79 -0.34
C LYS A 26 -13.17 6.24 0.73
N SER A 27 -14.07 5.36 1.18
CA SER A 27 -15.03 5.69 2.23
C SER A 27 -14.35 5.94 3.58
N SER A 28 -13.19 5.31 3.81
CA SER A 28 -12.36 5.51 5.01
C SER A 28 -11.52 6.80 4.97
N GLY A 29 -11.51 7.50 3.82
CA GLY A 29 -10.81 8.76 3.64
C GLY A 29 -9.37 8.63 3.13
N ARG A 30 -8.77 9.77 2.79
CA ARG A 30 -7.37 9.83 2.32
C ARG A 30 -6.44 9.36 3.43
N GLY A 31 -5.44 8.55 3.08
CA GLY A 31 -4.51 7.95 4.02
C GLY A 31 -4.96 6.59 4.54
N ALA A 32 -6.21 6.18 4.27
CA ALA A 32 -6.67 4.84 4.58
C ALA A 32 -5.83 3.80 3.84
N TYR A 33 -5.53 2.71 4.52
CA TYR A 33 -4.78 1.62 3.93
C TYR A 33 -5.17 0.28 4.54
N ASP A 34 -4.87 -0.79 3.81
CA ASP A 34 -4.93 -2.18 4.21
C ASP A 34 -3.61 -2.87 3.83
N SER A 35 -3.23 -3.96 4.49
CA SER A 35 -1.97 -4.65 4.19
C SER A 35 -2.07 -6.16 4.28
N ARG A 36 -1.28 -6.84 3.44
CA ARG A 36 -1.05 -8.29 3.47
C ARG A 36 0.44 -8.54 3.59
N THR A 37 0.84 -9.39 4.51
CA THR A 37 2.24 -9.72 4.75
C THR A 37 2.43 -11.21 4.61
N ASP A 38 3.42 -11.59 3.82
CA ASP A 38 4.01 -12.92 3.82
C ASP A 38 5.27 -12.87 4.70
N ALA A 39 5.15 -13.41 5.90
CA ALA A 39 6.24 -13.42 6.88
C ALA A 39 7.35 -14.42 6.54
N GLU A 40 7.03 -15.45 5.74
CA GLU A 40 7.99 -16.48 5.34
C GLU A 40 8.93 -15.94 4.27
N ASN A 41 8.38 -15.27 3.25
CA ASN A 41 9.16 -14.66 2.17
C ASN A 41 9.58 -13.20 2.46
N GLY A 42 9.10 -12.61 3.55
CA GLY A 42 9.42 -11.23 3.92
C GLY A 42 8.84 -10.19 2.95
N ILE A 43 7.67 -10.46 2.38
CA ILE A 43 7.01 -9.58 1.40
C ILE A 43 5.81 -8.91 2.06
N ILE A 44 5.62 -7.61 1.82
CA ILE A 44 4.39 -6.92 2.19
C ILE A 44 3.75 -6.28 0.95
N ALA A 45 2.45 -6.43 0.81
CA ALA A 45 1.61 -5.66 -0.09
C ALA A 45 0.74 -4.71 0.73
N VAL A 46 0.67 -3.46 0.31
CA VAL A 46 -0.16 -2.44 0.96
C VAL A 46 -1.11 -1.88 -0.07
N ALA A 47 -2.39 -1.81 0.26
CA ALA A 47 -3.38 -1.04 -0.49
C ALA A 47 -3.55 0.30 0.23
N TRP A 48 -3.24 1.39 -0.45
CA TRP A 48 -3.28 2.73 0.12
C TRP A 48 -4.14 3.63 -0.74
N TYR A 49 -5.01 4.40 -0.10
CA TYR A 49 -5.84 5.40 -0.78
C TYR A 49 -5.29 6.79 -0.55
N ASP A 50 -4.85 7.39 -1.65
CA ASP A 50 -4.42 8.78 -1.69
C ASP A 50 -5.42 9.63 -2.49
N ASN A 51 -5.08 9.98 -3.74
CA ASN A 51 -6.05 10.47 -4.72
C ASN A 51 -6.83 9.32 -5.39
N ARG A 52 -6.17 8.17 -5.51
CA ARG A 52 -6.69 6.92 -6.04
C ARG A 52 -6.09 5.77 -5.25
N HIS A 53 -6.63 4.58 -5.47
CA HIS A 53 -6.08 3.36 -4.93
C HIS A 53 -4.70 3.03 -5.53
N VAL A 54 -3.71 2.81 -4.67
CA VAL A 54 -2.34 2.42 -5.02
C VAL A 54 -2.00 1.11 -4.32
N LEU A 55 -1.32 0.20 -5.02
CA LEU A 55 -0.86 -1.08 -4.47
C LEU A 55 0.68 -1.19 -4.48
N PRO A 56 1.38 -0.56 -3.54
CA PRO A 56 2.79 -0.82 -3.33
C PRO A 56 3.07 -2.20 -2.72
N THR A 57 4.25 -2.72 -3.00
CA THR A 57 4.81 -3.98 -2.49
C THR A 57 6.27 -3.74 -2.11
N SER A 58 6.74 -4.37 -1.04
CA SER A 58 8.11 -4.21 -0.57
C SER A 58 8.66 -5.51 0.03
N THR A 59 9.97 -5.72 -0.13
CA THR A 59 10.77 -6.70 0.64
C THR A 59 11.69 -6.02 1.66
N TYR A 60 11.63 -4.69 1.76
CA TYR A 60 12.49 -3.90 2.63
C TYR A 60 11.78 -3.42 3.89
N ILE A 61 10.66 -2.70 3.71
CA ILE A 61 10.01 -1.96 4.79
C ILE A 61 8.51 -2.25 4.82
N GLY A 62 8.01 -2.40 6.05
CA GLY A 62 6.59 -2.55 6.34
C GLY A 62 5.84 -1.22 6.43
N VAL A 63 4.64 -1.26 6.99
CA VAL A 63 3.80 -0.07 7.20
C VAL A 63 4.29 0.83 8.35
N LYS A 64 5.11 0.30 9.26
CA LYS A 64 5.62 1.02 10.43
C LYS A 64 7.12 1.34 10.28
N PRO A 65 7.60 2.47 10.84
CA PRO A 65 6.83 3.51 11.53
C PRO A 65 6.05 4.39 10.55
N LYS A 66 4.89 4.91 11.00
CA LYS A 66 4.12 5.90 10.24
C LYS A 66 4.59 7.29 10.60
N THR A 67 4.65 8.17 9.61
CA THR A 67 5.00 9.57 9.80
C THR A 67 3.89 10.45 9.24
N THR A 68 3.65 11.59 9.90
CA THR A 68 2.80 12.64 9.35
C THR A 68 3.59 13.37 8.27
N VAL A 69 2.97 13.57 7.10
CA VAL A 69 3.59 14.27 5.97
C VAL A 69 2.72 15.44 5.54
N THR A 70 3.34 16.60 5.28
CA THR A 70 2.65 17.72 4.65
C THR A 70 2.59 17.48 3.15
N ARG A 71 1.40 17.55 2.58
CA ARG A 71 1.17 17.36 1.15
C ARG A 71 0.83 18.69 0.49
N TRP A 72 1.42 18.92 -0.67
CA TRP A 72 1.03 20.01 -1.55
C TRP A 72 -0.21 19.58 -2.33
N GLU A 73 -1.29 20.36 -2.24
CA GLU A 73 -2.47 20.18 -3.08
C GLU A 73 -2.41 21.18 -4.24
N ASP A 74 -2.57 20.71 -5.47
CA ASP A 74 -2.54 21.55 -6.68
C ASP A 74 -3.85 22.35 -6.89
N ARG A 75 -4.66 22.58 -5.85
CA ARG A 75 -6.01 23.14 -6.03
C ARG A 75 -6.29 24.39 -5.19
N GLN A 76 -6.33 25.52 -5.91
CA GLN A 76 -7.27 26.63 -5.67
C GLN A 76 -8.66 26.26 -6.23
#